data_AF-A0A256XEW4-F1
#
_entry.id   AF-A0A256XEW4-F1
#
_cell.length_a   1.000
_cell.length_b   1.000
_cell.length_c   1.000
_cell.angle_alpha   90.00
_cell.angle_beta   90.00
_cell.angle_gamma   90.00
#
_symmetry.space_group_name_H-M   'P 1'
#
loop_
_entity.id
_entity.type
_entity.pdbx_description
1 polymer ?
#
loop_
_entity_poly.entity_id
_entity_poly.type
_entity_poly.pdbx_seq_one_letter_code
_entity_poly.pdbx_strand_id
1 'polypeptide(L)'
;MKINNIHAVAVLALLLITIVTVTCSAQEMLYVTGYWGTPGKPIIVGPGSEPTPLTVHIFNTGPYLLKKVRVELILPNYIHFYRGSPQRYTVIIPPQGNVTLIFYLSISPYIK
;
A
#
# COMPACT_ATOMS: atom_id res chain seq x y z
N MET A 1 -6.17 15.20 62.42
CA MET A 1 -5.43 15.43 61.16
C MET A 1 -6.41 15.24 60.00
N LYS A 2 -7.03 16.34 59.55
CA LYS A 2 -7.99 16.36 58.42
C LYS A 2 -7.19 16.73 57.18
N ILE A 3 -6.97 15.78 56.29
CA ILE A 3 -6.46 16.07 54.95
C ILE A 3 -7.60 16.79 54.22
N ASN A 4 -7.41 18.07 53.92
CA ASN A 4 -8.44 18.91 53.33
C ASN A 4 -8.70 18.46 51.88
N ASN A 5 -9.95 18.06 51.62
CA ASN A 5 -10.47 17.50 50.37
C ASN A 5 -10.26 18.35 49.10
N ILE A 6 -9.73 19.57 49.23
CA ILE A 6 -9.46 20.52 48.16
C ILE A 6 -8.30 20.09 47.25
N HIS A 7 -7.27 19.43 47.78
CA HIS A 7 -6.18 18.88 46.95
C HIS A 7 -6.62 17.64 46.15
N ALA A 8 -7.53 16.83 46.71
CA ALA A 8 -8.09 15.67 46.02
C ALA A 8 -8.99 16.09 44.84
N VAL A 9 -9.75 17.19 44.98
CA VAL A 9 -10.59 17.73 43.90
C VAL A 9 -9.75 18.37 42.79
N ALA A 10 -8.64 19.05 43.12
CA ALA A 10 -7.75 19.62 42.12
C ALA A 10 -7.05 18.55 41.25
N VAL A 11 -6.69 17.40 41.84
CA VAL A 11 -6.10 16.27 41.11
C VAL A 11 -7.15 15.54 40.26
N LEU A 12 -8.40 15.44 40.73
CA LEU A 12 -9.51 14.86 39.98
C LEU A 12 -9.94 15.74 38.79
N ALA A 13 -9.82 17.07 38.92
CA ALA A 13 -10.09 18.03 37.85
C ALA A 13 -8.99 18.05 36.77
N LEU A 14 -7.74 17.74 37.11
CA LEU A 14 -6.65 17.58 36.13
C LEU A 14 -6.79 16.30 35.29
N LEU A 15 -7.59 15.35 35.76
CA LEU A 15 -7.94 14.11 35.07
C LEU A 15 -9.10 14.27 34.07
N LEU A 16 -9.72 15.46 33.99
CA LEU A 16 -10.66 15.83 32.94
C LEU A 16 -9.89 16.25 31.69
N ILE A 17 -9.33 15.24 31.02
CA ILE A 17 -9.60 15.04 29.60
C ILE A 17 -9.29 16.29 28.75
N THR A 18 -8.01 16.57 28.52
CA THR A 18 -7.62 17.00 27.18
C THR A 18 -8.07 15.88 26.24
N ILE A 19 -9.21 16.08 25.58
CA ILE A 19 -9.62 15.26 24.45
C ILE A 19 -8.51 15.46 23.41
N VAL A 20 -7.53 14.56 23.41
CA VAL A 20 -6.68 14.39 22.24
C VAL A 20 -7.63 13.84 21.20
N THR A 21 -8.13 14.73 20.34
CA THR A 21 -8.82 14.31 19.14
C THR A 21 -7.78 13.60 18.29
N VAL A 22 -7.68 12.28 18.43
CA VAL A 22 -7.00 11.46 17.45
C VAL A 22 -7.92 11.44 16.25
N THR A 23 -7.73 12.41 15.37
CA THR A 23 -8.25 12.30 14.01
C THR A 23 -7.44 11.21 13.35
N CYS A 24 -7.86 9.95 13.53
CA CYS A 24 -7.44 8.87 12.66
C CYS A 24 -8.15 9.13 11.33
N SER A 25 -7.56 10.02 10.53
CA SER A 25 -7.78 9.93 9.10
C SER A 25 -7.23 8.54 8.75
N ALA A 26 -8.08 7.67 8.22
CA ALA A 26 -7.62 6.57 7.39
C ALA A 26 -6.99 7.18 6.13
N GLN A 27 -5.94 7.97 6.33
CA GLN A 27 -5.14 8.60 5.30
C GLN A 27 -4.41 7.45 4.64
N GLU A 28 -4.54 7.36 3.33
CA GLU A 28 -4.04 6.30 2.46
C GLU A 28 -2.62 5.88 2.87
N MET A 29 -2.51 4.85 3.71
CA MET A 29 -1.22 4.33 4.23
C MET A 29 -0.46 3.53 3.16
N LEU A 30 -0.96 3.54 1.93
CA LEU A 30 -0.43 2.81 0.80
C LEU A 30 -0.25 3.74 -0.38
N TYR A 31 0.98 3.81 -0.87
CA TYR A 31 1.32 4.49 -2.10
C TYR A 31 1.80 3.45 -3.12
N VAL A 32 1.29 3.51 -4.35
CA VAL A 32 1.58 2.54 -5.40
C VAL A 32 2.13 3.24 -6.63
N THR A 33 3.21 2.71 -7.18
CA THR A 33 3.76 3.15 -8.48
C THR A 33 4.04 1.94 -9.35
N GLY A 34 4.15 2.14 -10.65
CA GLY A 34 4.59 1.09 -11.54
C GLY A 34 5.18 1.63 -12.83
N TYR A 35 5.99 0.79 -13.47
CA TYR A 35 6.56 1.05 -14.78
C TYR A 35 6.83 -0.26 -15.50
N TRP A 36 6.85 -0.17 -16.83
CA TRP A 36 7.25 -1.28 -17.68
C TRP A 36 8.76 -1.46 -17.61
N GLY A 37 9.20 -2.70 -17.40
CA GLY A 37 10.61 -3.04 -17.24
C GLY A 37 10.86 -3.84 -15.96
N THR A 38 12.13 -4.08 -15.69
CA THR A 38 12.61 -4.66 -14.43
C THR A 38 13.25 -3.57 -13.55
N PRO A 39 13.50 -3.82 -12.26
CA PRO A 39 14.15 -2.86 -11.37
C PRO A 39 15.41 -2.23 -11.97
N GLY A 40 15.38 -0.90 -12.17
CA GLY A 40 16.49 -0.13 -12.75
C GLY A 40 16.63 -0.20 -14.27
N LYS A 41 15.71 -0.88 -14.98
CA LYS A 41 15.73 -1.03 -16.45
C LYS A 41 14.32 -0.84 -17.03
N PRO A 42 13.83 0.42 -17.11
CA PRO A 42 12.55 0.71 -17.75
C PRO A 42 12.60 0.40 -19.25
N ILE A 43 11.48 -0.03 -19.80
CA ILE A 43 11.32 -0.34 -21.23
C ILE A 43 10.07 0.36 -21.79
N ILE A 44 10.05 0.53 -23.10
CA ILE A 44 8.86 0.97 -23.84
C ILE A 44 8.15 -0.30 -24.34
N VAL A 45 6.82 -0.33 -24.21
CA VAL A 45 5.97 -1.42 -24.68
C VAL A 45 4.93 -0.89 -25.66
N GLY A 46 4.51 -1.73 -26.60
CA GLY A 46 3.50 -1.40 -27.60
C GLY A 46 2.62 -2.61 -27.97
N PRO A 47 1.65 -2.42 -28.88
CA PRO A 47 0.80 -3.50 -29.36
C PRO A 47 1.62 -4.70 -29.86
N GLY A 48 1.23 -5.92 -29.46
CA GLY A 48 1.94 -7.16 -29.79
C GLY A 48 3.17 -7.46 -28.92
N SER A 49 3.50 -6.62 -27.93
CA SER A 49 4.64 -6.88 -27.05
C SER A 49 4.35 -8.02 -26.07
N GLU A 50 5.19 -9.05 -26.08
CA GLU A 50 5.15 -10.15 -25.11
C GLU A 50 6.48 -10.92 -25.03
N PRO A 51 6.90 -11.41 -23.85
CA PRO A 51 6.42 -11.03 -22.52
C PRO A 51 6.98 -9.66 -22.09
N THR A 52 6.13 -8.83 -21.48
CA THR A 52 6.54 -7.52 -20.96
C THR A 52 6.44 -7.47 -19.44
N PRO A 53 7.53 -7.19 -18.71
CA PRO A 53 7.49 -7.05 -17.26
C PRO A 53 6.85 -5.71 -16.87
N LEU A 54 5.87 -5.75 -15.96
CA LEU A 54 5.33 -4.59 -15.24
C LEU A 54 5.83 -4.67 -13.80
N THR A 55 6.75 -3.78 -13.44
CA THR A 55 7.23 -3.63 -12.07
C THR A 55 6.27 -2.71 -11.31
N VAL A 56 5.78 -3.18 -10.16
CA VAL A 56 4.88 -2.45 -9.26
C VAL A 56 5.56 -2.32 -7.90
N HIS A 57 5.67 -1.08 -7.41
CA HIS A 57 6.17 -0.78 -6.07
C HIS A 57 5.01 -0.35 -5.18
N ILE A 58 4.92 -0.95 -4.01
CA ILE A 58 3.90 -0.66 -3.01
C ILE A 58 4.62 -0.22 -1.75
N PHE A 59 4.32 0.98 -1.28
CA PHE A 59 4.93 1.61 -0.13
C PHE A 59 3.89 1.69 0.99
N ASN A 60 4.28 1.24 2.18
CA ASN A 60 3.51 1.46 3.38
C ASN A 60 4.00 2.74 4.06
N THR A 61 3.25 3.82 3.92
CA THR A 61 3.54 5.13 4.53
C THR A 61 3.05 5.22 5.97
N GLY A 62 2.37 4.18 6.46
CA GLY A 62 1.86 4.09 7.82
C GLY A 62 2.89 3.63 8.86
N PRO A 63 2.60 3.85 10.15
CA PRO A 63 3.46 3.42 11.26
C PRO A 63 3.28 1.94 11.63
N TYR A 64 2.34 1.22 11.00
CA TYR A 64 1.99 -0.15 11.36
C TYR A 64 2.33 -1.16 10.26
N LEU A 65 2.62 -2.39 10.66
CA LEU A 65 2.90 -3.50 9.77
C LEU A 65 1.63 -3.95 9.04
N LEU A 66 1.65 -3.96 7.71
CA LEU A 66 0.54 -4.49 6.91
C LEU A 66 0.76 -5.97 6.64
N LYS A 67 -0.18 -6.82 7.08
CA LYS A 67 -0.14 -8.28 6.86
C LYS A 67 -1.22 -8.71 5.89
N LYS A 68 -0.94 -9.75 5.11
CA LYS A 68 -1.89 -10.37 4.15
C LYS A 68 -2.44 -9.37 3.12
N VAL A 69 -1.63 -8.41 2.70
CA VAL A 69 -2.01 -7.45 1.64
C VAL A 69 -2.14 -8.23 0.34
N ARG A 70 -3.33 -8.22 -0.25
CA ARG A 70 -3.59 -8.85 -1.54
C ARG A 70 -3.41 -7.82 -2.64
N VAL A 71 -2.61 -8.18 -3.64
CA VAL A 71 -2.33 -7.33 -4.79
C VAL A 71 -2.75 -8.10 -6.03
N GLU A 72 -3.63 -7.49 -6.80
CA GLU A 72 -4.13 -7.99 -8.09
C GLU A 72 -4.16 -6.84 -9.09
N LEU A 73 -3.95 -7.16 -10.36
CA LEU A 73 -4.07 -6.19 -11.44
C LEU A 73 -5.47 -6.30 -12.06
N ILE A 74 -6.15 -5.18 -12.17
CA ILE A 74 -7.34 -5.03 -13.00
C ILE A 74 -6.84 -4.57 -14.37
N LEU A 75 -6.89 -5.47 -15.36
CA LEU A 75 -6.35 -5.23 -16.69
C LEU A 75 -7.46 -4.87 -17.67
N PRO A 76 -7.21 -3.95 -18.62
CA PRO A 76 -8.11 -3.74 -19.74
C PRO A 76 -8.13 -4.97 -20.67
N ASN A 77 -9.13 -5.07 -21.54
CA ASN A 77 -9.36 -6.22 -22.41
C ASN A 77 -8.22 -6.50 -23.42
N TYR A 78 -7.31 -5.55 -23.67
CA TYR A 78 -6.17 -5.71 -24.57
C TYR A 78 -4.85 -6.03 -23.85
N ILE A 79 -4.84 -6.17 -22.52
CA ILE A 79 -3.67 -6.60 -21.75
C ILE A 79 -4.01 -7.88 -21.00
N HIS A 80 -3.15 -8.88 -21.12
CA HIS A 80 -3.35 -10.19 -20.50
C HIS A 80 -2.12 -10.60 -19.71
N PHE A 81 -2.29 -11.48 -18.73
CA PHE A 81 -1.16 -12.13 -18.10
C PHE A 81 -0.46 -13.04 -19.09
N TYR A 82 0.85 -12.88 -19.24
CA TYR A 82 1.68 -13.83 -19.98
C TYR A 82 1.63 -15.20 -19.30
N ARG A 83 1.75 -16.27 -20.08
CA ARG A 83 1.68 -17.65 -19.57
C ARG A 83 2.68 -17.85 -18.43
N GLY A 84 2.18 -18.31 -17.27
CA GLY A 84 2.99 -18.57 -16.09
C GLY A 84 3.27 -17.33 -15.22
N SER A 85 2.78 -16.14 -15.60
CA SER A 85 2.83 -14.98 -14.72
C SER A 85 1.94 -15.19 -13.48
N PRO A 86 2.41 -14.80 -12.28
CA PRO A 86 1.52 -14.67 -11.14
C PRO A 86 0.43 -13.64 -11.44
N GLN A 87 -0.82 -13.98 -11.11
CA GLN A 87 -1.97 -13.07 -11.25
C GLN A 87 -2.25 -12.28 -9.97
N ARG A 88 -1.71 -12.75 -8.85
CA ARG A 88 -1.96 -12.20 -7.53
C ARG A 88 -0.78 -12.47 -6.60
N TYR A 89 -0.53 -11.52 -5.72
CA TYR A 89 0.41 -11.67 -4.61
C TYR A 89 -0.30 -11.52 -3.26
N THR A 90 0.24 -12.18 -2.24
CA THR A 90 -0.08 -11.90 -0.84
C THR A 90 1.23 -11.55 -0.14
N VAL A 91 1.31 -10.33 0.39
CA VAL A 91 2.55 -9.79 0.93
C VAL A 91 2.38 -9.24 2.34
N ILE A 92 3.53 -9.07 2.99
CA ILE A 92 3.68 -8.34 4.24
C ILE A 92 4.52 -7.11 3.91
N ILE A 93 4.07 -5.93 4.33
CA ILE A 93 4.78 -4.67 4.07
C ILE A 93 5.11 -4.00 5.40
N PRO A 94 6.40 -3.86 5.75
CA PRO A 94 6.81 -3.26 7.02
C PRO A 94 6.41 -1.78 7.13
N PRO A 95 6.29 -1.21 8.34
CA PRO A 95 6.10 0.22 8.54
C PRO A 95 7.15 1.04 7.80
N GLN A 96 6.76 2.13 7.14
CA GLN A 96 7.66 2.99 6.35
C GLN A 96 8.47 2.22 5.28
N GLY A 97 8.04 1.02 4.92
CA GLY A 97 8.74 0.11 4.03
C GLY A 97 8.06 -0.02 2.68
N ASN A 98 8.63 -0.88 1.83
CA ASN A 98 8.05 -1.17 0.52
C ASN A 98 8.23 -2.63 0.11
N VAL A 99 7.48 -3.03 -0.90
CA VAL A 99 7.64 -4.29 -1.62
C VAL A 99 7.61 -4.01 -3.11
N THR A 100 8.39 -4.78 -3.86
CA THR A 100 8.45 -4.72 -5.32
C THR A 100 7.91 -6.02 -5.89
N LEU A 101 6.96 -5.93 -6.81
CA LEU A 101 6.30 -7.03 -7.49
C LEU A 101 6.50 -6.92 -8.99
N ILE A 102 6.59 -8.04 -9.68
CA ILE A 102 6.77 -8.06 -11.15
C ILE A 102 5.71 -8.98 -11.75
N PHE A 103 4.86 -8.42 -12.59
CA PHE A 103 3.90 -9.15 -13.40
C PHE A 103 4.41 -9.25 -14.83
N TYR A 104 4.26 -10.40 -15.47
CA TYR A 104 4.58 -10.55 -16.89
C TYR A 104 3.29 -10.49 -17.68
N LEU A 105 3.18 -9.53 -18.60
CA LEU A 105 1.97 -9.24 -19.35
C LEU A 105 2.23 -9.33 -20.86
N SER A 106 1.17 -9.64 -21.61
CA SER A 106 1.11 -9.56 -23.07
C SER A 106 0.16 -8.43 -23.46
N ILE A 107 0.55 -7.65 -24.47
CA ILE A 107 -0.29 -6.60 -25.04
C ILE A 107 -0.81 -7.07 -26.40
N SER A 108 -2.12 -7.17 -26.52
CA SER A 108 -2.77 -7.58 -27.77
C SER A 108 -2.41 -6.62 -28.92
N PRO A 109 -2.10 -7.12 -30.13
CA PRO A 109 -1.77 -6.28 -31.29
C PRO A 109 -2.99 -5.50 -31.84
N TYR A 110 -4.20 -5.90 -31.46
CA TYR A 110 -5.45 -5.27 -31.87
C TYR A 110 -6.30 -4.93 -30.65
N ILE A 111 -6.86 -3.71 -30.63
CA ILE A 111 -7.95 -3.35 -29.71
C ILE A 111 -9.24 -3.75 -30.44
N LYS A 112 -9.93 -4.78 -29.93
CA LYS A 112 -11.28 -5.13 -30.41
C LYS A 112 -12.32 -4.30 -29.69
#